data_AF-A0AAE3RCS2-F1
#
_entry.id   AF-A0AAE3RCS2-F1
#
_cell.length_a   1.000
_cell.length_b   1.000
_cell.length_c   1.000
_cell.angle_alpha   90.00
_cell.angle_beta   90.00
_cell.angle_gamma   90.00
#
_symmetry.space_group_name_H-M   'P 1'
#
loop_
_entity.id
_entity.type
_entity.pdbx_description
1 polymer ?
#
loop_
_entity_poly.entity_id
_entity_poly.type
_entity_poly.pdbx_seq_one_letter_code
_entity_poly.pdbx_strand_id
1 'polypeptide(L)'
;MTLASENSSEQKRILILGAGRSSTYLIDYLAKVAPEKNWKLIVGDMELAPAQRKTEMYPHVDSILFDVFDQKQREMQINQADVVISMLPAIYHVHVARACMRFSKHLFTASYISSEVRELNIEATRKNLLILMECGLDPGLDHMSAMRIIDRIHEKGGKISLLRSWCGGQISKQNNDNPWKYKFTWNPRNLVVSGQSMVKFLHHGQYKFIPSHQVFARVENVNIKGFGEMEGYGNRDSLNYREAYRVPEVSTLLRGTLRPKGFSEAWQILVRLGLTESVHRIEGSENLTYREWVELFLEEKSELSLAEQVAEYLNVDVNSEAMRKVIWLGLFSDEKIGIANATPAEILQHLLEKKWQLTSEEEDIIAVQHEIEYELNGEHKRLVSSLLVRGEDFIHTAMAKTVGYPLAVAVKLLLEGKITARGVQIPVVKEIYEPVLTELEHLGLVFQEEETTIANSVEA
;
A
#
# COMPACT_ATOMS: atom_id res chain seq x y z
N MET A 1 -40.52 34.32 24.74
CA MET A 1 -39.88 33.01 24.90
C MET A 1 -40.04 32.25 23.60
N THR A 2 -39.10 32.43 22.69
CA THR A 2 -39.07 31.72 21.41
C THR A 2 -38.17 30.51 21.64
N LEU A 3 -38.77 29.32 21.65
CA LEU A 3 -38.06 28.05 21.76
C LEU A 3 -37.13 27.94 20.55
N ALA A 4 -35.83 27.93 20.81
CA ALA A 4 -34.84 27.51 19.85
C ALA A 4 -35.13 26.04 19.51
N SER A 5 -35.41 25.76 18.25
CA SER A 5 -35.48 24.39 17.73
C SER A 5 -34.08 23.79 17.85
N GLU A 6 -33.87 22.93 18.82
CA GLU A 6 -32.75 21.98 18.86
C GLU A 6 -32.86 21.10 17.61
N ASN A 7 -32.09 21.42 16.57
CA ASN A 7 -31.89 20.55 15.43
C ASN A 7 -31.07 19.36 15.94
N SER A 8 -31.73 18.27 16.36
CA SER A 8 -31.05 17.03 16.66
C SER A 8 -30.37 16.56 15.37
N SER A 9 -29.05 16.66 15.27
CA SER A 9 -28.33 16.14 14.12
C SER A 9 -28.60 14.64 14.00
N GLU A 10 -29.12 14.23 12.85
CA GLU A 10 -29.35 12.82 12.53
C GLU A 10 -28.04 12.04 12.72
N GLN A 11 -28.09 10.95 13.48
CA GLN A 11 -26.91 10.13 13.80
C GLN A 11 -26.30 9.58 12.51
N LYS A 12 -25.06 9.96 12.21
CA LYS A 12 -24.36 9.49 11.00
C LYS A 12 -23.84 8.07 11.16
N ARG A 13 -23.97 7.25 10.13
CA ARG A 13 -23.57 5.83 10.12
C ARG A 13 -22.32 5.63 9.26
N ILE A 14 -21.29 5.04 9.85
CA ILE A 14 -20.04 4.68 9.17
C ILE A 14 -19.95 3.15 9.12
N LEU A 15 -19.79 2.60 7.92
CA LEU A 15 -19.60 1.17 7.69
C LEU A 15 -18.18 0.89 7.21
N ILE A 16 -17.40 0.16 8.00
CA ILE A 16 -16.07 -0.33 7.62
C ILE A 16 -16.21 -1.75 7.12
N LEU A 17 -15.71 -2.02 5.91
CA LEU A 17 -15.67 -3.35 5.30
C LEU A 17 -14.23 -3.87 5.30
N GLY A 18 -13.95 -4.85 6.16
CA GLY A 18 -12.65 -5.46 6.36
C GLY A 18 -12.02 -5.06 7.70
N ALA A 19 -11.78 -6.06 8.54
CA ALA A 19 -11.11 -5.98 9.85
C ALA A 19 -9.67 -6.55 9.81
N GLY A 20 -9.07 -6.67 8.62
CA GLY A 20 -7.69 -7.14 8.42
C GLY A 20 -6.61 -6.23 9.03
N ARG A 21 -5.34 -6.62 8.99
CA ARG A 21 -4.20 -5.99 9.72
C ARG A 21 -4.18 -4.45 9.65
N SER A 22 -4.35 -3.86 8.46
CA SER A 22 -4.22 -2.41 8.26
C SER A 22 -5.39 -1.57 8.80
N SER A 23 -6.48 -2.19 9.29
CA SER A 23 -7.66 -1.46 9.80
C SER A 23 -7.60 -1.10 11.29
N THR A 24 -6.57 -1.56 12.02
CA THR A 24 -6.50 -1.38 13.49
C THR A 24 -6.64 0.07 13.92
N TYR A 25 -5.77 0.96 13.42
CA TYR A 25 -5.81 2.39 13.77
C TYR A 25 -7.01 3.12 13.16
N LEU A 26 -7.54 2.65 12.04
CA LEU A 26 -8.77 3.18 11.44
C LEU A 26 -9.97 2.96 12.36
N ILE A 27 -10.16 1.73 12.82
CA ILE A 27 -11.26 1.34 13.71
C ILE A 27 -11.11 2.04 15.05
N ASP A 28 -9.92 1.99 15.63
CA ASP A 28 -9.61 2.62 16.92
C ASP A 28 -9.90 4.13 16.93
N TYR A 29 -9.41 4.85 15.92
CA TYR A 29 -9.63 6.29 15.80
C TYR A 29 -11.12 6.63 15.67
N LEU A 30 -11.84 5.97 14.75
CA LEU A 30 -13.25 6.28 14.53
C LEU A 30 -14.13 5.83 15.70
N ALA A 31 -13.76 4.74 16.39
CA ALA A 31 -14.46 4.31 17.59
C ALA A 31 -14.33 5.33 18.73
N LYS A 32 -13.16 5.97 18.89
CA LYS A 32 -12.95 7.05 19.88
C LYS A 32 -13.72 8.33 19.52
N VAL A 33 -13.76 8.70 18.24
CA VAL A 33 -14.43 9.92 17.78
C VAL A 33 -15.97 9.78 17.73
N ALA A 34 -16.48 8.58 17.46
CA ALA A 34 -17.90 8.37 17.19
C ALA A 34 -18.86 8.86 18.30
N PRO A 35 -18.60 8.63 19.61
CA PRO A 35 -19.47 9.13 20.68
C PRO A 35 -19.54 10.67 20.70
N GLU A 36 -18.40 11.34 20.53
CA GLU A 36 -18.30 12.81 20.57
C GLU A 36 -19.08 13.47 19.41
N LYS A 37 -19.17 12.77 18.27
CA LYS A 37 -19.80 13.29 17.05
C LYS A 37 -21.21 12.76 16.81
N ASN A 38 -21.76 11.97 17.75
CA ASN A 38 -23.01 11.23 17.57
C ASN A 38 -23.00 10.43 16.25
N TRP A 39 -21.97 9.59 16.07
CA TRP A 39 -21.86 8.66 14.96
C TRP A 39 -22.08 7.23 15.43
N LYS A 40 -22.61 6.39 14.54
CA LYS A 40 -22.69 4.95 14.71
C LYS A 40 -21.68 4.27 13.81
N LEU A 41 -20.77 3.51 14.39
CA LEU A 41 -19.75 2.75 13.67
C LEU A 41 -20.14 1.26 13.60
N ILE A 42 -20.00 0.68 12.41
CA ILE A 42 -20.25 -0.73 12.14
C ILE A 42 -19.01 -1.28 11.42
N VAL A 43 -18.49 -2.42 11.87
CA VAL A 43 -17.35 -3.11 11.28
C VAL A 43 -17.80 -4.47 10.76
N GLY A 44 -17.71 -4.67 9.44
CA GLY A 44 -18.04 -5.93 8.77
C GLY A 44 -16.79 -6.66 8.29
N ASP A 45 -16.75 -7.97 8.46
CA ASP A 45 -15.68 -8.84 7.93
C ASP A 45 -16.25 -10.22 7.56
N MET A 46 -15.57 -10.95 6.66
CA MET A 46 -15.99 -12.31 6.28
C MET A 46 -15.93 -13.29 7.47
N GLU A 47 -15.14 -12.95 8.49
CA GLU A 47 -15.14 -13.63 9.77
C GLU A 47 -15.55 -12.66 10.88
N LEU A 48 -16.44 -13.09 11.78
CA LEU A 48 -16.89 -12.23 12.87
C LEU A 48 -15.79 -11.96 13.91
N ALA A 49 -14.90 -12.94 14.14
CA ALA A 49 -13.92 -12.88 15.23
C ALA A 49 -12.89 -11.75 15.07
N PRO A 50 -12.27 -11.50 13.89
CA PRO A 50 -11.38 -10.36 13.69
C PRO A 50 -12.05 -9.00 13.98
N ALA A 51 -13.29 -8.80 13.54
CA ALA A 51 -14.05 -7.58 13.79
C ALA A 51 -14.34 -7.41 15.29
N GLN A 52 -14.79 -8.47 15.96
CA GLN A 52 -15.06 -8.45 17.40
C GLN A 52 -13.82 -8.12 18.24
N ARG A 53 -12.67 -8.76 17.96
CA ARG A 53 -11.42 -8.48 18.69
C ARG A 53 -10.99 -7.02 18.61
N LYS A 54 -11.28 -6.33 17.50
CA LYS A 54 -10.94 -4.91 17.31
C LYS A 54 -11.96 -3.94 17.87
N THR A 55 -13.13 -4.43 18.27
CA THR A 55 -14.25 -3.61 18.73
C THR A 55 -14.68 -3.95 20.16
N GLU A 56 -14.10 -4.98 20.79
CA GLU A 56 -14.48 -5.45 22.13
C GLU A 56 -14.39 -4.39 23.22
N MET A 57 -13.43 -3.45 23.10
CA MET A 57 -13.27 -2.32 24.02
C MET A 57 -14.23 -1.16 23.74
N TYR A 58 -15.03 -1.23 22.68
CA TYR A 58 -15.92 -0.17 22.20
C TYR A 58 -17.37 -0.67 22.12
N PRO A 59 -18.13 -0.67 23.24
CA PRO A 59 -19.48 -1.23 23.29
C PRO A 59 -20.51 -0.53 22.40
N HIS A 60 -20.20 0.68 21.91
CA HIS A 60 -21.04 1.43 20.97
C HIS A 60 -20.80 1.06 19.50
N VAL A 61 -19.79 0.24 19.20
CA VAL A 61 -19.43 -0.20 17.84
C VAL A 61 -20.03 -1.58 17.58
N ASP A 62 -20.72 -1.74 16.45
CA ASP A 62 -21.26 -3.05 16.06
C ASP A 62 -20.24 -3.81 15.21
N SER A 63 -20.14 -5.12 15.44
CA SER A 63 -19.43 -6.05 14.56
C SER A 63 -20.42 -6.97 13.85
N ILE A 64 -20.28 -7.12 12.52
CA ILE A 64 -21.16 -7.96 11.71
C ILE A 64 -20.35 -8.93 10.83
N LEU A 65 -20.94 -10.09 10.56
CA LEU A 65 -20.50 -10.92 9.44
C LEU A 65 -20.87 -10.19 8.15
N PHE A 66 -19.93 -10.02 7.23
CA PHE A 66 -20.14 -9.36 5.95
C PHE A 66 -19.43 -10.09 4.82
N ASP A 67 -20.21 -10.62 3.88
CA ASP A 67 -19.70 -11.15 2.62
C ASP A 67 -19.95 -10.13 1.50
N VAL A 68 -18.87 -9.66 0.87
CA VAL A 68 -18.96 -8.73 -0.26
C VAL A 68 -19.69 -9.33 -1.46
N PHE A 69 -19.77 -10.67 -1.57
CA PHE A 69 -20.47 -11.36 -2.64
C PHE A 69 -21.95 -11.61 -2.35
N ASP A 70 -22.39 -11.58 -1.08
CA ASP A 70 -23.82 -11.55 -0.76
C ASP A 70 -24.40 -10.18 -1.15
N GLN A 71 -25.00 -10.14 -2.33
CA GLN A 71 -25.58 -8.91 -2.87
C GLN A 71 -26.67 -8.34 -1.96
N LYS A 72 -27.53 -9.17 -1.36
CA LYS A 72 -28.64 -8.70 -0.55
C LYS A 72 -28.12 -8.05 0.73
N GLN A 73 -27.16 -8.70 1.39
CA GLN A 73 -26.51 -8.16 2.58
C GLN A 73 -25.73 -6.88 2.26
N ARG A 74 -24.90 -6.90 1.21
CA ARG A 74 -24.11 -5.75 0.77
C ARG A 74 -24.98 -4.52 0.53
N GLU A 75 -26.06 -4.67 -0.24
CA GLU A 75 -26.97 -3.56 -0.55
C GLU A 75 -27.73 -3.07 0.69
N MET A 76 -28.18 -3.97 1.56
CA MET A 76 -28.85 -3.61 2.82
C MET A 76 -27.94 -2.77 3.73
N GLN A 77 -26.71 -3.23 3.99
CA GLN A 77 -25.79 -2.57 4.90
C GLN A 77 -25.30 -1.23 4.36
N ILE A 78 -24.96 -1.17 3.06
CA ILE A 78 -24.52 0.07 2.42
C ILE A 78 -25.64 1.11 2.40
N ASN A 79 -26.89 0.71 2.12
CA ASN A 79 -28.01 1.65 2.11
C ASN A 79 -28.24 2.33 3.46
N GLN A 80 -27.91 1.66 4.57
CA GLN A 80 -28.03 2.19 5.92
C GLN A 80 -26.87 3.10 6.34
N ALA A 81 -25.75 3.10 5.62
CA ALA A 81 -24.59 3.95 5.93
C ALA A 81 -24.78 5.38 5.38
N ASP A 82 -24.02 6.34 5.89
CA ASP A 82 -23.75 7.62 5.21
C ASP A 82 -22.40 7.53 4.48
N VAL A 83 -21.42 6.86 5.10
CA VAL A 83 -20.07 6.67 4.57
C VAL A 83 -19.67 5.20 4.68
N VAL A 84 -19.08 4.67 3.61
CA VAL A 84 -18.51 3.33 3.56
C VAL A 84 -16.99 3.43 3.41
N ILE A 85 -16.25 2.66 4.20
CA ILE A 85 -14.79 2.53 4.11
C ILE A 85 -14.46 1.11 3.69
N SER A 86 -13.85 0.91 2.52
CA SER A 86 -13.49 -0.42 2.03
C SER A 86 -12.00 -0.69 2.27
N MET A 87 -11.73 -1.58 3.22
CA MET A 87 -10.42 -2.17 3.53
C MET A 87 -10.26 -3.58 2.91
N LEU A 88 -11.15 -3.94 1.99
CA LEU A 88 -11.14 -5.20 1.25
C LEU A 88 -10.00 -5.25 0.21
N PRO A 89 -9.64 -6.44 -0.30
CA PRO A 89 -8.80 -6.57 -1.49
C PRO A 89 -9.29 -5.69 -2.65
N ALA A 90 -8.34 -5.09 -3.39
CA ALA A 90 -8.63 -4.07 -4.41
C ALA A 90 -9.61 -4.54 -5.50
N ILE A 91 -9.57 -5.82 -5.84
CA ILE A 91 -10.47 -6.44 -6.83
C ILE A 91 -11.96 -6.36 -6.44
N TYR A 92 -12.28 -6.17 -5.15
CA TYR A 92 -13.67 -6.13 -4.68
C TYR A 92 -14.24 -4.71 -4.58
N HIS A 93 -13.42 -3.66 -4.70
CA HIS A 93 -13.88 -2.28 -4.54
C HIS A 93 -14.94 -1.88 -5.56
N VAL A 94 -14.93 -2.45 -6.77
CA VAL A 94 -15.94 -2.18 -7.79
C VAL A 94 -17.35 -2.59 -7.35
N HIS A 95 -17.49 -3.68 -6.59
CA HIS A 95 -18.78 -4.14 -6.07
C HIS A 95 -19.33 -3.18 -5.01
N VAL A 96 -18.45 -2.69 -4.12
CA VAL A 96 -18.79 -1.71 -3.09
C VAL A 96 -19.13 -0.36 -3.73
N ALA A 97 -18.29 0.13 -4.64
CA ALA A 97 -18.49 1.40 -5.34
C ALA A 97 -19.82 1.45 -6.09
N ARG A 98 -20.18 0.39 -6.82
CA ARG A 98 -21.48 0.31 -7.52
C ARG A 98 -22.67 0.35 -6.56
N ALA A 99 -22.56 -0.30 -5.40
CA ALA A 99 -23.60 -0.25 -4.38
C ALA A 99 -23.69 1.14 -3.72
N CYS A 100 -22.56 1.76 -3.38
CA CYS A 100 -22.51 3.13 -2.87
C CYS A 100 -23.13 4.11 -3.86
N MET A 101 -22.81 3.99 -5.15
CA MET A 101 -23.42 4.79 -6.21
C MET A 101 -24.94 4.60 -6.28
N ARG A 102 -25.44 3.37 -6.18
CA ARG A 102 -26.89 3.07 -6.20
C ARG A 102 -27.63 3.75 -5.05
N PHE A 103 -27.08 3.71 -3.84
CA PHE A 103 -27.73 4.24 -2.62
C PHE A 103 -27.24 5.64 -2.22
N SER A 104 -26.50 6.30 -3.09
CA SER A 104 -25.94 7.64 -2.88
C SER A 104 -25.10 7.77 -1.60
N LYS A 105 -24.12 6.88 -1.44
CA LYS A 105 -23.22 6.83 -0.27
C LYS A 105 -21.80 7.21 -0.65
N HIS A 106 -21.10 7.84 0.29
CA HIS A 106 -19.67 8.11 0.13
C HIS A 106 -18.85 6.82 0.25
N LEU A 107 -17.72 6.77 -0.45
CA LEU A 107 -16.78 5.64 -0.39
C LEU A 107 -15.35 6.13 -0.17
N PHE A 108 -14.63 5.46 0.73
CA PHE A 108 -13.21 5.71 1.02
C PHE A 108 -12.42 4.41 0.95
N THR A 109 -11.25 4.41 0.30
CA THR A 109 -10.36 3.25 0.26
C THR A 109 -8.88 3.67 0.23
N ALA A 110 -8.00 2.80 0.72
CA ALA A 110 -6.55 2.98 0.63
C ALA A 110 -5.94 2.31 -0.62
N SER A 111 -6.76 1.90 -1.60
CA SER A 111 -6.29 1.18 -2.78
C SER A 111 -6.26 2.08 -4.01
N TYR A 112 -5.43 1.68 -4.98
CA TYR A 112 -5.39 2.29 -6.31
C TYR A 112 -6.75 2.32 -6.97
N ILE A 113 -7.01 3.40 -7.70
CA ILE A 113 -8.22 3.55 -8.51
C ILE A 113 -8.17 2.59 -9.71
N SER A 114 -9.22 1.79 -9.90
CA SER A 114 -9.40 0.96 -11.11
C SER A 114 -10.09 1.74 -12.23
N SER A 115 -9.99 1.28 -13.47
CA SER A 115 -10.71 1.88 -14.61
C SER A 115 -12.22 1.91 -14.39
N GLU A 116 -12.78 0.83 -13.86
CA GLU A 116 -14.22 0.68 -13.59
C GLU A 116 -14.71 1.66 -12.53
N VAL A 117 -13.90 1.95 -11.50
CA VAL A 117 -14.26 2.96 -10.50
C VAL A 117 -14.12 4.37 -11.07
N ARG A 118 -13.11 4.62 -11.91
CA ARG A 118 -12.89 5.93 -12.57
C ARG A 118 -14.08 6.33 -13.46
N GLU A 119 -14.71 5.37 -14.15
CA GLU A 119 -15.89 5.60 -14.97
C GLU A 119 -17.10 6.15 -14.18
N LEU A 120 -17.14 5.94 -12.86
CA LEU A 120 -18.21 6.43 -11.99
C LEU A 120 -18.14 7.95 -11.72
N ASN A 121 -17.07 8.64 -12.14
CA ASN A 121 -16.81 10.04 -11.75
C ASN A 121 -17.95 11.01 -12.10
N ILE A 122 -18.50 10.91 -13.32
CA ILE A 122 -19.58 11.79 -13.78
C ILE A 122 -20.83 11.59 -12.93
N GLU A 123 -21.18 10.33 -12.66
CA GLU A 123 -22.35 10.00 -11.85
C GLU A 123 -22.14 10.40 -10.38
N ALA A 124 -20.97 10.14 -9.81
CA ALA A 124 -20.62 10.52 -8.43
C ALA A 124 -20.69 12.04 -8.23
N THR A 125 -20.17 12.81 -9.19
CA THR A 125 -20.27 14.28 -9.19
C THR A 125 -21.73 14.73 -9.22
N ARG A 126 -22.55 14.17 -10.12
CA ARG A 126 -23.98 14.52 -10.22
C ARG A 126 -24.76 14.19 -8.95
N LYS A 127 -24.42 13.10 -8.27
CA LYS A 127 -25.04 12.70 -6.99
C LYS A 127 -24.44 13.42 -5.78
N ASN A 128 -23.52 14.35 -5.98
CA ASN A 128 -22.82 15.06 -4.91
C ASN A 128 -22.13 14.10 -3.93
N LEU A 129 -21.53 13.02 -4.46
CA LEU A 129 -20.80 12.02 -3.69
C LEU A 129 -19.30 12.18 -3.89
N LEU A 130 -18.56 12.03 -2.81
CA LEU A 130 -17.14 11.72 -2.82
C LEU A 130 -16.89 10.20 -2.81
N ILE A 131 -16.15 9.73 -3.80
CA ILE A 131 -15.46 8.43 -3.81
C ILE A 131 -13.96 8.75 -3.74
N LEU A 132 -13.37 8.66 -2.55
CA LEU A 132 -11.95 8.91 -2.32
C LEU A 132 -11.17 7.59 -2.35
N MET A 133 -10.39 7.40 -3.40
CA MET A 133 -9.44 6.30 -3.53
C MET A 133 -8.05 6.74 -3.05
N GLU A 134 -7.10 5.81 -3.00
CA GLU A 134 -5.69 6.14 -2.81
C GLU A 134 -5.41 6.96 -1.55
N CYS A 135 -6.12 6.70 -0.44
CA CYS A 135 -6.00 7.45 0.81
C CYS A 135 -5.42 6.60 1.95
N GLY A 136 -4.25 5.98 1.74
CA GLY A 136 -3.51 5.24 2.77
C GLY A 136 -2.09 5.77 2.96
N LEU A 137 -1.11 4.86 2.93
CA LEU A 137 0.32 5.17 3.00
C LEU A 137 0.88 5.44 1.59
N ASP A 138 0.92 4.38 0.78
CA ASP A 138 1.35 4.36 -0.62
C ASP A 138 0.45 3.37 -1.35
N PRO A 139 -0.64 3.85 -1.99
CA PRO A 139 -0.93 5.25 -2.30
C PRO A 139 -1.70 5.99 -1.19
N GLY A 140 -1.33 7.24 -0.90
CA GLY A 140 -1.99 8.18 0.01
C GLY A 140 -1.10 9.26 0.58
N LEU A 141 -0.46 9.01 1.72
CA LEU A 141 0.50 9.92 2.35
C LEU A 141 1.57 10.39 1.36
N ASP A 142 2.05 9.51 0.49
CA ASP A 142 3.00 9.84 -0.56
C ASP A 142 2.45 10.90 -1.54
N HIS A 143 1.19 10.78 -1.98
CA HIS A 143 0.53 11.79 -2.81
C HIS A 143 0.39 13.13 -2.09
N MET A 144 -0.18 13.08 -0.89
CA MET A 144 -0.53 14.27 -0.12
C MET A 144 0.72 15.10 0.19
N SER A 145 1.76 14.46 0.70
CA SER A 145 3.01 15.12 1.07
C SER A 145 3.80 15.60 -0.16
N ALA A 146 3.83 14.83 -1.26
CA ALA A 146 4.44 15.30 -2.50
C ALA A 146 3.71 16.54 -3.05
N MET A 147 2.38 16.50 -3.13
CA MET A 147 1.57 17.61 -3.64
C MET A 147 1.69 18.87 -2.78
N ARG A 148 1.76 18.75 -1.46
CA ARG A 148 2.01 19.89 -0.57
C ARG A 148 3.33 20.60 -0.89
N ILE A 149 4.38 19.84 -1.21
CA ILE A 149 5.69 20.41 -1.58
C ILE A 149 5.64 21.00 -2.99
N ILE A 150 5.04 20.28 -3.94
CA ILE A 150 4.90 20.69 -5.35
C ILE A 150 4.15 22.03 -5.44
N ASP A 151 2.96 22.11 -4.83
CA ASP A 151 2.15 23.32 -4.86
C ASP A 151 2.91 24.48 -4.19
N ARG A 152 3.62 24.24 -3.08
CA ARG A 152 4.45 25.27 -2.41
C ARG A 152 5.59 25.78 -3.28
N ILE A 153 6.20 24.94 -4.12
CA ILE A 153 7.27 25.33 -5.05
C ILE A 153 6.67 26.11 -6.23
N HIS A 154 5.60 25.60 -6.83
CA HIS A 154 4.91 26.23 -7.95
C HIS A 154 4.30 27.59 -7.58
N GLU A 155 3.73 27.73 -6.38
CA GLU A 155 3.21 28.99 -5.85
C GLU A 155 4.29 30.09 -5.75
N LYS A 156 5.57 29.70 -5.62
CA LYS A 156 6.73 30.61 -5.63
C LYS A 156 7.32 30.84 -7.03
N GLY A 157 6.73 30.24 -8.07
CA GLY A 157 7.22 30.30 -9.44
C GLY A 157 8.37 29.32 -9.76
N GLY A 158 8.61 28.34 -8.89
CA GLY A 158 9.63 27.32 -9.13
C GLY A 158 9.22 26.28 -10.17
N LYS A 159 10.21 25.57 -10.73
CA LYS A 159 10.01 24.50 -11.73
C LYS A 159 10.68 23.22 -11.28
N ILE A 160 9.95 22.11 -11.29
CA ILE A 160 10.44 20.84 -10.76
C ILE A 160 11.15 20.06 -11.86
N SER A 161 12.46 19.81 -11.71
CA SER A 161 13.25 19.05 -12.68
C SER A 161 13.27 17.55 -12.38
N LEU A 162 13.22 17.16 -11.11
CA LEU A 162 13.24 15.76 -10.66
C LEU A 162 12.25 15.55 -9.52
N LEU A 163 11.52 14.44 -9.58
CA LEU A 163 10.68 13.92 -8.51
C LEU A 163 10.89 12.41 -8.39
N ARG A 164 11.47 11.98 -7.27
CA ARG A 164 11.53 10.56 -6.87
C ARG A 164 10.76 10.37 -5.58
N SER A 165 9.98 9.29 -5.51
CA SER A 165 9.23 8.94 -4.31
C SER A 165 9.46 7.47 -3.97
N TRP A 166 9.97 7.23 -2.77
CA TRP A 166 10.30 5.92 -2.26
C TRP A 166 9.45 5.59 -1.04
N CYS A 167 8.89 4.38 -1.01
CA CYS A 167 8.17 3.89 0.18
C CYS A 167 8.51 2.44 0.47
N GLY A 168 8.66 2.09 1.74
CA GLY A 168 8.77 0.69 2.14
C GLY A 168 8.82 0.50 3.65
N GLY A 169 8.67 -0.76 4.04
CA GLY A 169 8.65 -1.18 5.42
C GLY A 169 9.60 -2.33 5.68
N GLN A 170 10.11 -2.40 6.91
CA GLN A 170 10.86 -3.54 7.42
C GLN A 170 10.61 -3.74 8.92
N ILE A 171 11.23 -4.75 9.51
CA ILE A 171 11.16 -4.99 10.95
C ILE A 171 12.20 -4.14 11.67
N SER A 172 11.75 -3.39 12.69
CA SER A 172 12.51 -2.40 13.48
C SER A 172 13.63 -3.05 14.28
N LYS A 173 13.34 -4.20 14.91
CA LYS A 173 14.30 -5.02 15.69
C LYS A 173 14.23 -6.46 15.22
N GLN A 174 15.35 -6.96 14.72
CA GLN A 174 15.46 -8.36 14.29
C GLN A 174 15.65 -9.22 15.54
N ASN A 175 14.57 -9.83 16.04
CA ASN A 175 14.65 -10.78 17.14
C ASN A 175 14.85 -12.23 16.65
N ASN A 176 15.05 -12.43 15.33
CA ASN A 176 15.21 -13.74 14.73
C ASN A 176 16.25 -13.79 13.59
N ASP A 177 16.70 -15.00 13.27
CA ASP A 177 17.65 -15.29 12.18
C ASP A 177 16.99 -15.27 10.79
N ASN A 178 16.02 -14.40 10.52
CA ASN A 178 15.41 -14.28 9.19
C ASN A 178 16.36 -13.54 8.22
N PRO A 179 17.01 -14.22 7.27
CA PRO A 179 18.00 -13.59 6.40
C PRO A 179 17.37 -12.59 5.42
N TRP A 180 16.05 -12.62 5.23
CA TRP A 180 15.33 -11.65 4.39
C TRP A 180 15.16 -10.29 5.05
N LYS A 181 15.28 -10.21 6.38
CA LYS A 181 15.02 -9.00 7.19
C LYS A 181 13.63 -8.40 6.94
N TYR A 182 12.68 -9.22 6.47
CA TYR A 182 11.36 -8.80 6.02
C TYR A 182 10.28 -9.73 6.57
N LYS A 183 9.16 -9.16 7.00
CA LYS A 183 7.97 -9.89 7.45
C LYS A 183 6.68 -9.19 7.02
N PHE A 184 5.56 -9.91 7.03
CA PHE A 184 4.28 -9.35 6.59
C PHE A 184 3.60 -8.51 7.68
N THR A 185 3.44 -7.20 7.40
CA THR A 185 2.63 -6.26 8.20
C THR A 185 1.36 -5.80 7.47
N TRP A 186 1.17 -6.27 6.23
CA TRP A 186 0.10 -5.94 5.29
C TRP A 186 -0.22 -7.16 4.41
N ASN A 187 -1.13 -7.01 3.44
CA ASN A 187 -1.60 -8.11 2.60
C ASN A 187 -0.45 -8.78 1.80
N PRO A 188 -0.14 -10.07 2.09
CA PRO A 188 0.95 -10.81 1.45
C PRO A 188 0.84 -10.88 -0.08
N ARG A 189 -0.40 -10.99 -0.60
CA ARG A 189 -0.66 -11.13 -2.03
C ARG A 189 -0.01 -10.01 -2.83
N ASN A 190 -0.06 -8.78 -2.32
CA ASN A 190 0.46 -7.61 -3.02
C ASN A 190 1.99 -7.64 -3.18
N LEU A 191 2.73 -8.30 -2.28
CA LEU A 191 4.17 -8.53 -2.47
C LEU A 191 4.40 -9.61 -3.53
N VAL A 192 3.67 -10.72 -3.43
CA VAL A 192 3.86 -11.87 -4.32
C VAL A 192 3.62 -11.50 -5.79
N VAL A 193 2.60 -10.67 -6.05
CA VAL A 193 2.30 -10.18 -7.41
C VAL A 193 3.07 -8.90 -7.76
N SER A 194 3.96 -8.41 -6.90
CA SER A 194 4.77 -7.24 -7.20
C SER A 194 5.78 -7.55 -8.31
N GLY A 195 6.00 -6.58 -9.21
CA GLY A 195 6.88 -6.77 -10.37
C GLY A 195 6.26 -7.55 -11.53
N GLN A 196 5.00 -8.00 -11.45
CA GLN A 196 4.32 -8.65 -12.59
C GLN A 196 4.01 -7.68 -13.74
N SER A 197 3.92 -6.38 -13.45
CA SER A 197 3.73 -5.32 -14.45
C SER A 197 5.05 -4.70 -14.87
N MET A 198 5.17 -4.30 -16.14
CA MET A 198 6.26 -3.46 -16.62
C MET A 198 6.35 -2.15 -15.83
N VAL A 199 7.57 -1.76 -15.43
CA VAL A 199 7.82 -0.47 -14.82
C VAL A 199 8.02 0.58 -15.91
N LYS A 200 7.39 1.75 -15.75
CA LYS A 200 7.56 2.89 -16.65
C LYS A 200 7.88 4.14 -15.85
N PHE A 201 8.89 4.89 -16.30
CA PHE A 201 9.34 6.09 -15.61
C PHE A 201 9.98 7.07 -16.59
N LEU A 202 10.19 8.30 -16.14
CA LEU A 202 10.88 9.33 -16.91
C LEU A 202 12.27 9.52 -16.34
N HIS A 203 13.28 9.62 -17.20
CA HIS A 203 14.66 9.88 -16.77
C HIS A 203 15.36 10.76 -17.80
N HIS A 204 15.79 11.95 -17.38
CA HIS A 204 16.37 12.99 -18.23
C HIS A 204 15.56 13.24 -19.52
N GLY A 205 14.24 13.38 -19.38
CA GLY A 205 13.31 13.65 -20.48
C GLY A 205 13.01 12.43 -21.37
N GLN A 206 13.60 11.27 -21.09
CA GLN A 206 13.40 10.04 -21.86
C GLN A 206 12.48 9.07 -21.13
N TYR A 207 11.54 8.47 -21.86
CA TYR A 207 10.75 7.36 -21.34
C TYR A 207 11.65 6.13 -21.17
N LYS A 208 11.57 5.51 -19.99
CA LYS A 208 12.30 4.29 -19.66
C LYS A 208 11.32 3.20 -19.23
N PHE A 209 11.68 1.97 -19.58
CA PHE A 209 10.88 0.78 -19.34
C PHE A 209 11.75 -0.30 -18.69
N ILE A 210 11.23 -0.97 -17.67
CA ILE A 210 11.83 -2.18 -17.09
C ILE A 210 10.83 -3.32 -17.27
N PRO A 211 11.15 -4.35 -18.08
CA PRO A 211 10.33 -5.54 -18.19
C PRO A 211 10.10 -6.19 -16.81
N SER A 212 8.93 -6.81 -16.61
CA SER A 212 8.54 -7.45 -15.35
C SER A 212 9.61 -8.38 -14.78
N HIS A 213 10.21 -9.21 -15.63
CA HIS A 213 11.27 -10.15 -15.26
C HIS A 213 12.62 -9.51 -14.87
N GLN A 214 12.79 -8.18 -14.98
CA GLN A 214 14.03 -7.47 -14.60
C GLN A 214 13.84 -6.47 -13.46
N VAL A 215 12.63 -6.33 -12.92
CA VAL A 215 12.33 -5.29 -11.92
C VAL A 215 13.25 -5.39 -10.70
N PHE A 216 13.45 -6.61 -10.17
CA PHE A 216 14.27 -6.82 -8.97
C PHE A 216 15.77 -6.93 -9.28
N ALA A 217 16.16 -6.99 -10.55
CA ALA A 217 17.54 -6.93 -10.99
C ALA A 217 18.06 -5.49 -11.15
N ARG A 218 17.17 -4.48 -11.17
CA ARG A 218 17.51 -3.07 -11.34
C ARG A 218 17.14 -2.27 -10.10
N VAL A 219 18.09 -2.18 -9.17
CA VAL A 219 17.94 -1.49 -7.89
C VAL A 219 18.87 -0.29 -7.77
N GLU A 220 18.47 0.70 -6.98
CA GLU A 220 19.27 1.84 -6.54
C GLU A 220 19.53 1.74 -5.04
N ASN A 221 20.67 2.24 -4.56
CA ASN A 221 20.88 2.41 -3.12
C ASN A 221 20.19 3.71 -2.68
N VAL A 222 19.29 3.61 -1.71
CA VAL A 222 18.55 4.75 -1.14
C VAL A 222 18.90 4.86 0.33
N ASN A 223 19.50 5.99 0.72
CA ASN A 223 19.78 6.28 2.12
C ASN A 223 18.65 7.13 2.71
N ILE A 224 18.11 6.69 3.84
CA ILE A 224 17.05 7.38 4.56
C ILE A 224 17.54 7.70 5.97
N LYS A 225 17.58 8.99 6.29
CA LYS A 225 18.06 9.48 7.59
C LYS A 225 17.23 8.87 8.73
N GLY A 226 17.90 8.18 9.65
CA GLY A 226 17.24 7.49 10.79
C GLY A 226 16.74 6.08 10.50
N PHE A 227 16.84 5.61 9.25
CA PHE A 227 16.46 4.26 8.83
C PHE A 227 17.68 3.47 8.31
N GLY A 228 18.57 4.12 7.56
CA GLY A 228 19.78 3.54 6.98
C GLY A 228 19.70 3.33 5.46
N GLU A 229 20.66 2.57 4.94
CA GLU A 229 20.73 2.20 3.52
C GLU A 229 19.74 1.09 3.16
N MET A 230 19.06 1.28 2.04
CA MET A 230 18.02 0.39 1.50
C MET A 230 18.21 0.19 0.00
N GLU A 231 17.66 -0.90 -0.52
CA GLU A 231 17.49 -1.10 -1.96
C GLU A 231 16.16 -0.50 -2.40
N GLY A 232 16.19 0.37 -3.40
CA GLY A 232 15.03 0.91 -4.08
C GLY A 232 14.87 0.28 -5.46
N TYR A 233 13.70 -0.26 -5.80
CA TYR A 233 13.36 -0.64 -7.17
C TYR A 233 12.13 0.13 -7.67
N GLY A 234 12.08 0.42 -8.97
CA GLY A 234 10.97 1.14 -9.57
C GLY A 234 9.68 0.33 -9.56
N ASN A 235 8.55 1.00 -9.34
CA ASN A 235 7.24 0.35 -9.21
C ASN A 235 6.23 0.86 -10.24
N ARG A 236 5.60 -0.09 -10.95
CA ARG A 236 4.44 0.15 -11.83
C ARG A 236 4.70 1.32 -12.80
N ASP A 237 3.68 2.13 -13.06
CA ASP A 237 3.73 3.23 -14.01
C ASP A 237 3.81 4.57 -13.28
N SER A 238 5.02 5.14 -13.22
CA SER A 238 5.26 6.48 -12.64
C SER A 238 4.77 7.60 -13.56
N LEU A 239 4.51 7.34 -14.85
CA LEU A 239 4.15 8.38 -15.82
C LEU A 239 2.75 8.97 -15.55
N ASN A 240 1.85 8.17 -14.98
CA ASN A 240 0.51 8.61 -14.57
C ASN A 240 0.57 9.80 -13.59
N TYR A 241 1.66 9.93 -12.85
CA TYR A 241 1.83 10.98 -11.83
C TYR A 241 2.20 12.33 -12.42
N ARG A 242 2.71 12.38 -13.67
CA ARG A 242 3.06 13.64 -14.32
C ARG A 242 1.83 14.53 -14.48
N GLU A 243 0.72 13.93 -14.93
CA GLU A 243 -0.57 14.61 -15.04
C GLU A 243 -1.21 14.79 -13.66
N ALA A 244 -1.28 13.73 -12.85
CA ALA A 244 -1.93 13.77 -11.54
C ALA A 244 -1.33 14.83 -10.59
N TYR A 245 -0.01 15.04 -10.67
CA TYR A 245 0.70 16.03 -9.86
C TYR A 245 0.91 17.37 -10.56
N ARG A 246 0.44 17.54 -11.79
CA ARG A 246 0.53 18.79 -12.56
C ARG A 246 1.97 19.27 -12.72
N VAL A 247 2.90 18.34 -12.99
CA VAL A 247 4.33 18.61 -13.20
C VAL A 247 4.77 18.30 -14.64
N PRO A 248 4.19 18.96 -15.66
CA PRO A 248 4.57 18.70 -17.05
C PRO A 248 6.04 19.00 -17.34
N GLU A 249 6.69 19.85 -16.56
CA GLU A 249 8.08 20.28 -16.72
C GLU A 249 9.11 19.25 -16.22
N VAL A 250 8.69 18.23 -15.45
CA VAL A 250 9.61 17.27 -14.86
C VAL A 250 10.39 16.49 -15.91
N SER A 251 11.70 16.33 -15.69
CA SER A 251 12.60 15.57 -16.56
C SER A 251 12.90 14.17 -16.01
N THR A 252 12.82 13.97 -14.70
CA THR A 252 12.99 12.68 -14.04
C THR A 252 11.84 12.43 -13.07
N LEU A 253 11.09 11.35 -13.26
CA LEU A 253 9.93 11.00 -12.46
C LEU A 253 9.93 9.50 -12.19
N LEU A 254 10.10 9.11 -10.92
CA LEU A 254 10.16 7.71 -10.49
C LEU A 254 9.43 7.52 -9.16
N ARG A 255 8.58 6.51 -9.09
CA ARG A 255 8.10 5.93 -7.84
C ARG A 255 8.72 4.55 -7.66
N GLY A 256 9.10 4.23 -6.44
CA GLY A 256 9.74 2.96 -6.15
C GLY A 256 9.49 2.45 -4.75
N THR A 257 9.81 1.18 -4.57
CA THR A 257 9.69 0.49 -3.29
C THR A 257 11.05 0.24 -2.67
N LEU A 258 11.11 0.43 -1.36
CA LEU A 258 12.28 0.17 -0.53
C LEU A 258 12.24 -1.25 0.05
N ARG A 259 13.39 -1.92 0.06
CA ARG A 259 13.61 -3.20 0.70
C ARG A 259 14.97 -3.28 1.39
N PRO A 260 15.13 -4.14 2.41
CA PRO A 260 16.43 -4.41 2.99
C PRO A 260 17.42 -4.91 1.94
N LYS A 261 18.71 -4.62 2.13
CA LYS A 261 19.77 -5.11 1.24
C LYS A 261 19.76 -6.63 1.08
N GLY A 262 19.98 -7.09 -0.16
CA GLY A 262 19.94 -8.48 -0.58
C GLY A 262 18.53 -9.06 -0.70
N PHE A 263 17.47 -8.25 -0.55
CA PHE A 263 16.10 -8.71 -0.80
C PHE A 263 15.87 -8.92 -2.30
N SER A 264 16.22 -7.92 -3.11
CA SER A 264 15.82 -7.87 -4.52
C SER A 264 16.52 -8.95 -5.33
N GLU A 265 17.81 -9.19 -5.07
CA GLU A 265 18.57 -10.28 -5.69
C GLU A 265 17.98 -11.67 -5.40
N ALA A 266 17.60 -11.93 -4.14
CA ALA A 266 16.97 -13.19 -3.76
C ALA A 266 15.56 -13.33 -4.34
N TRP A 267 14.79 -12.24 -4.37
CA TRP A 267 13.45 -12.25 -4.98
C TRP A 267 13.52 -12.43 -6.50
N GLN A 268 14.56 -11.91 -7.15
CA GLN A 268 14.82 -12.10 -8.58
C GLN A 268 14.99 -13.59 -8.94
N ILE A 269 15.53 -14.43 -8.05
CA ILE A 269 15.59 -15.88 -8.24
C ILE A 269 14.18 -16.48 -8.34
N LEU A 270 13.28 -16.10 -7.42
CA LEU A 270 11.88 -16.57 -7.42
C LEU A 270 11.15 -16.14 -8.70
N VAL A 271 11.41 -14.93 -9.18
CA VAL A 271 10.86 -14.41 -10.44
C VAL A 271 11.39 -15.18 -11.64
N ARG A 272 12.71 -15.44 -11.71
CA ARG A 272 13.32 -16.15 -12.85
C ARG A 272 12.89 -17.62 -12.94
N LEU A 273 12.58 -18.25 -11.81
CA LEU A 273 11.98 -19.59 -11.76
C LEU A 273 10.50 -19.61 -12.15
N GLY A 274 9.83 -18.46 -12.25
CA GLY A 274 8.39 -18.40 -12.52
C GLY A 274 7.50 -18.63 -11.30
N LEU A 275 8.06 -18.63 -10.08
CA LEU A 275 7.31 -18.94 -8.85
C LEU A 275 6.36 -17.81 -8.41
N THR A 276 6.49 -16.63 -9.01
CA THR A 276 5.59 -15.50 -8.77
C THR A 276 4.44 -15.44 -9.77
N GLU A 277 4.27 -16.39 -10.69
CA GLU A 277 3.20 -16.39 -11.69
C GLU A 277 1.81 -16.58 -11.06
N SER A 278 0.82 -15.78 -11.46
CA SER A 278 -0.47 -15.65 -10.77
C SER A 278 -1.69 -16.07 -11.59
N VAL A 279 -1.51 -16.58 -12.80
CA VAL A 279 -2.60 -16.91 -13.73
C VAL A 279 -2.77 -18.42 -13.91
N HIS A 280 -1.69 -19.15 -14.20
CA HIS A 280 -1.74 -20.58 -14.52
C HIS A 280 -1.80 -21.40 -13.25
N ARG A 281 -2.75 -22.35 -13.23
CA ARG A 281 -2.96 -23.28 -12.11
C ARG A 281 -2.20 -24.56 -12.34
N ILE A 282 -1.65 -25.12 -11.27
CA ILE A 282 -0.99 -26.43 -11.25
C ILE A 282 -2.03 -27.45 -10.78
N GLU A 283 -2.47 -28.33 -11.67
CA GLU A 283 -3.42 -29.40 -11.32
C GLU A 283 -2.81 -30.35 -10.29
N GLY A 284 -3.58 -30.68 -9.25
CA GLY A 284 -3.14 -31.60 -8.20
C GLY A 284 -2.06 -31.02 -7.26
N SER A 285 -1.87 -29.70 -7.23
CA SER A 285 -0.87 -29.02 -6.38
C SER A 285 -0.97 -29.35 -4.90
N GLU A 286 -2.13 -29.77 -4.40
CA GLU A 286 -2.33 -30.21 -3.02
C GLU A 286 -1.50 -31.45 -2.67
N ASN A 287 -1.18 -32.26 -3.67
CA ASN A 287 -0.43 -33.51 -3.52
C ASN A 287 1.08 -33.32 -3.71
N LEU A 288 1.54 -32.14 -4.11
CA LEU A 288 2.96 -31.85 -4.30
C LEU A 288 3.62 -31.40 -2.99
N THR A 289 4.90 -31.72 -2.80
CA THR A 289 5.77 -31.03 -1.84
C THR A 289 6.32 -29.73 -2.45
N TYR A 290 6.85 -28.84 -1.61
CA TYR A 290 7.53 -27.64 -2.13
C TYR A 290 8.72 -27.99 -3.03
N ARG A 291 9.48 -29.06 -2.68
CA ARG A 291 10.52 -29.63 -3.55
C ARG A 291 9.96 -30.03 -4.91
N GLU A 292 8.95 -30.90 -4.93
CA GLU A 292 8.34 -31.42 -6.16
C GLU A 292 7.78 -30.28 -7.03
N TRP A 293 7.23 -29.24 -6.41
CA TRP A 293 6.75 -28.05 -7.10
C TRP A 293 7.86 -27.28 -7.82
N VAL A 294 9.02 -27.07 -7.20
CA VAL A 294 10.15 -26.40 -7.86
C VAL A 294 10.70 -27.26 -9.00
N GLU A 295 10.77 -28.58 -8.82
CA GLU A 295 11.23 -29.51 -9.85
C GLU A 295 10.42 -29.40 -11.16
N LEU A 296 9.14 -29.00 -11.10
CA LEU A 296 8.31 -28.78 -12.29
C LEU A 296 8.84 -27.68 -13.22
N PHE A 297 9.67 -26.76 -12.71
CA PHE A 297 10.22 -25.62 -13.46
C PHE A 297 11.65 -25.86 -13.96
N LEU A 298 12.21 -27.05 -13.71
CA LEU A 298 13.56 -27.44 -14.14
C LEU A 298 13.50 -28.44 -15.31
N GLU A 299 14.49 -28.39 -16.19
CA GLU A 299 14.49 -29.15 -17.44
C GLU A 299 14.83 -30.63 -17.25
N GLU A 300 15.78 -30.96 -16.36
CA GLU A 300 16.27 -32.33 -16.18
C GLU A 300 16.46 -32.67 -14.70
N LYS A 301 16.14 -33.92 -14.34
CA LYS A 301 16.51 -34.48 -13.04
C LYS A 301 17.99 -34.83 -13.04
N SER A 302 18.69 -34.37 -12.01
CA SER A 302 20.12 -34.58 -11.81
C SER A 302 20.39 -35.22 -10.45
N GLU A 303 21.56 -35.83 -10.29
CA GLU A 303 22.08 -36.31 -8.99
C GLU A 303 22.47 -35.14 -8.05
N LEU A 304 22.55 -33.92 -8.58
CA LEU A 304 22.76 -32.71 -7.80
C LEU A 304 21.61 -32.47 -6.82
N SER A 305 21.89 -31.81 -5.70
CA SER A 305 20.81 -31.31 -4.83
C SER A 305 19.94 -30.29 -5.57
N LEU A 306 18.66 -30.17 -5.20
CA LEU A 306 17.75 -29.23 -5.85
C LEU A 306 18.25 -27.77 -5.81
N ALA A 307 18.98 -27.39 -4.76
CA ALA A 307 19.59 -26.06 -4.67
C ALA A 307 20.69 -25.86 -5.71
N GLU A 308 21.52 -26.88 -5.96
CA GLU A 308 22.56 -26.85 -7.00
C GLU A 308 21.93 -26.85 -8.40
N GLN A 309 20.88 -27.62 -8.63
CA GLN A 309 20.14 -27.62 -9.90
C GLN A 309 19.53 -26.24 -10.21
N VAL A 310 18.90 -25.60 -9.21
CA VAL A 310 18.38 -24.23 -9.35
C VAL A 310 19.51 -23.23 -9.64
N ALA A 311 20.63 -23.35 -8.93
CA ALA A 311 21.77 -22.48 -9.10
C ALA A 311 22.38 -22.59 -10.51
N GLU A 312 22.52 -23.82 -11.01
CA GLU A 312 22.99 -24.11 -12.37
C GLU A 312 22.00 -23.60 -13.43
N TYR A 313 20.71 -23.91 -13.29
CA TYR A 313 19.65 -23.46 -14.20
C TYR A 313 19.61 -21.94 -14.35
N LEU A 314 19.82 -21.21 -13.26
CA LEU A 314 19.81 -19.75 -13.26
C LEU A 314 21.19 -19.11 -13.48
N ASN A 315 22.25 -19.92 -13.58
CA ASN A 315 23.64 -19.45 -13.62
C ASN A 315 23.95 -18.46 -12.47
N VAL A 316 23.70 -18.90 -11.24
CA VAL A 316 24.02 -18.17 -10.00
C VAL A 316 24.89 -19.03 -9.09
N ASP A 317 25.64 -18.40 -8.17
CA ASP A 317 26.40 -19.16 -7.17
C ASP A 317 25.46 -19.75 -6.10
N VAL A 318 25.48 -21.08 -5.95
CA VAL A 318 24.72 -21.81 -4.93
C VAL A 318 25.04 -21.34 -3.50
N ASN A 319 26.25 -20.82 -3.28
CA ASN A 319 26.71 -20.33 -1.98
C ASN A 319 26.41 -18.84 -1.74
N SER A 320 25.85 -18.14 -2.72
CA SER A 320 25.49 -16.72 -2.64
C SER A 320 24.51 -16.43 -1.49
N GLU A 321 24.52 -15.19 -0.99
CA GLU A 321 23.55 -14.76 0.02
C GLU A 321 22.10 -14.90 -0.48
N ALA A 322 21.88 -14.65 -1.78
CA ALA A 322 20.58 -14.78 -2.42
C ALA A 322 20.08 -16.25 -2.39
N MET A 323 20.91 -17.22 -2.74
CA MET A 323 20.54 -18.64 -2.65
C MET A 323 20.34 -19.09 -1.21
N ARG A 324 21.15 -18.63 -0.25
CA ARG A 324 20.93 -18.91 1.18
C ARG A 324 19.57 -18.45 1.66
N LYS A 325 19.12 -17.26 1.24
CA LYS A 325 17.78 -16.73 1.53
C LYS A 325 16.68 -17.61 0.93
N VAL A 326 16.84 -18.07 -0.31
CA VAL A 326 15.89 -18.97 -0.99
C VAL A 326 15.81 -20.33 -0.29
N ILE A 327 16.94 -20.93 0.07
CA ILE A 327 17.00 -22.19 0.82
C ILE A 327 16.30 -22.03 2.18
N TRP A 328 16.55 -20.94 2.91
CA TRP A 328 15.94 -20.67 4.21
C TRP A 328 14.40 -20.59 4.17
N LEU A 329 13.81 -20.15 3.04
CA LEU A 329 12.36 -20.14 2.88
C LEU A 329 11.73 -21.54 2.99
N GLY A 330 12.51 -22.62 2.89
CA GLY A 330 11.99 -23.98 2.86
C GLY A 330 11.47 -24.39 1.49
N LEU A 331 11.90 -23.68 0.44
CA LEU A 331 11.47 -23.90 -0.94
C LEU A 331 11.78 -25.33 -1.43
N PHE A 332 12.83 -25.96 -0.87
CA PHE A 332 13.29 -27.30 -1.25
C PHE A 332 12.92 -28.37 -0.22
N SER A 333 11.88 -28.11 0.59
CA SER A 333 11.41 -29.04 1.62
C SER A 333 10.44 -30.08 1.09
N ASP A 334 10.38 -31.22 1.77
CA ASP A 334 9.43 -32.30 1.51
C ASP A 334 8.06 -32.08 2.19
N GLU A 335 7.79 -30.86 2.68
CA GLU A 335 6.48 -30.48 3.22
C GLU A 335 5.44 -30.39 2.09
N LYS A 336 4.28 -31.02 2.28
CA LYS A 336 3.16 -30.98 1.34
C LYS A 336 2.53 -29.58 1.29
N ILE A 337 2.20 -29.14 0.08
CA ILE A 337 1.60 -27.81 -0.17
C ILE A 337 0.16 -27.74 0.35
N GLY A 338 -0.66 -28.77 0.10
CA GLY A 338 -2.01 -28.87 0.65
C GLY A 338 -3.04 -27.88 0.11
N ILE A 339 -2.74 -27.14 -0.96
CA ILE A 339 -3.67 -26.21 -1.63
C ILE A 339 -4.03 -26.78 -3.00
N ALA A 340 -5.32 -26.97 -3.25
CA ALA A 340 -5.79 -27.58 -4.48
C ALA A 340 -5.77 -26.60 -5.67
N ASN A 341 -5.27 -27.08 -6.80
CA ASN A 341 -5.24 -26.37 -8.09
C ASN A 341 -4.71 -24.93 -8.00
N ALA A 342 -3.65 -24.71 -7.22
CA ALA A 342 -3.10 -23.40 -6.91
C ALA A 342 -2.21 -22.85 -8.04
N THR A 343 -2.12 -21.53 -8.17
CA THR A 343 -1.08 -20.89 -9.00
C THR A 343 0.28 -20.90 -8.28
N PRO A 344 1.42 -20.78 -8.99
CA PRO A 344 2.74 -20.65 -8.35
C PRO A 344 2.78 -19.54 -7.29
N ALA A 345 2.20 -18.38 -7.58
CA ALA A 345 2.05 -17.28 -6.64
C ALA A 345 1.22 -17.66 -5.39
N GLU A 346 0.14 -18.43 -5.52
CA GLU A 346 -0.66 -18.89 -4.37
C GLU A 346 0.17 -19.84 -3.48
N ILE A 347 0.93 -20.75 -4.09
CA ILE A 347 1.84 -21.68 -3.38
C ILE A 347 2.96 -20.92 -2.66
N LEU A 348 3.60 -19.97 -3.37
CA LEU A 348 4.64 -19.12 -2.79
C LEU A 348 4.09 -18.29 -1.63
N GLN A 349 2.92 -17.66 -1.81
CA GLN A 349 2.27 -16.90 -0.75
C GLN A 349 2.06 -17.77 0.50
N HIS A 350 1.56 -18.99 0.33
CA HIS A 350 1.34 -19.92 1.44
C HIS A 350 2.62 -20.23 2.21
N LEU A 351 3.73 -20.47 1.51
CA LEU A 351 5.03 -20.69 2.13
C LEU A 351 5.51 -19.46 2.92
N LEU A 352 5.43 -18.28 2.29
CA LEU A 352 5.87 -17.03 2.89
C LEU A 352 5.03 -16.66 4.12
N GLU A 353 3.73 -16.88 4.09
CA GLU A 353 2.83 -16.61 5.22
C GLU A 353 3.16 -17.45 6.46
N LYS A 354 3.80 -18.62 6.30
CA LYS A 354 4.36 -19.40 7.42
C LYS A 354 5.69 -18.81 7.91
N LYS A 355 6.58 -18.43 7.00
CA LYS A 355 7.96 -18.00 7.32
C LYS A 355 8.08 -16.55 7.80
N TRP A 356 7.17 -15.68 7.36
CA TRP A 356 7.26 -14.22 7.53
C TRP A 356 6.20 -13.67 8.49
N GLN A 357 5.84 -14.45 9.49
CA GLN A 357 4.96 -14.01 10.57
C GLN A 357 5.72 -13.14 11.57
N LEU A 358 5.09 -12.02 11.95
CA LEU A 358 5.49 -11.22 13.11
C LEU A 358 5.32 -12.04 14.39
N THR A 359 6.31 -11.97 15.27
CA THR A 359 6.15 -12.41 16.66
C THR A 359 5.56 -11.29 17.51
N SER A 360 5.08 -11.60 18.72
CA SER A 360 4.44 -10.62 19.60
C SER A 360 5.37 -9.48 20.07
N GLU A 361 6.67 -9.68 20.00
CA GLU A 361 7.69 -8.72 20.44
C GLU A 361 8.27 -7.88 19.29
N GLU A 362 7.86 -8.16 18.05
CA GLU A 362 8.38 -7.50 16.87
C GLU A 362 7.55 -6.27 16.49
N GLU A 363 8.26 -5.20 16.17
CA GLU A 363 7.73 -3.95 15.67
C GLU A 363 8.16 -3.77 14.20
N ASP A 364 7.33 -3.15 13.39
CA ASP A 364 7.74 -2.69 12.06
C ASP A 364 8.15 -1.22 12.07
N ILE A 365 8.83 -0.82 11.01
CA ILE A 365 9.15 0.57 10.72
C ILE A 365 8.90 0.82 9.24
N ILE A 366 8.20 1.92 8.95
CA ILE A 366 7.88 2.40 7.61
C ILE A 366 8.68 3.68 7.32
N ALA A 367 9.15 3.79 6.09
CA ALA A 367 9.70 5.00 5.53
C ALA A 367 8.93 5.45 4.28
N VAL A 368 8.72 6.75 4.16
CA VAL A 368 8.40 7.44 2.89
C VAL A 368 9.47 8.51 2.70
N GLN A 369 10.04 8.62 1.51
CA GLN A 369 11.00 9.67 1.16
C GLN A 369 10.72 10.21 -0.23
N HIS A 370 10.56 11.53 -0.32
CA HIS A 370 10.54 12.25 -1.59
C HIS A 370 11.86 12.95 -1.80
N GLU A 371 12.38 12.88 -3.02
CA GLU A 371 13.52 13.67 -3.47
C GLU A 371 13.05 14.54 -4.61
N ILE A 372 13.14 15.86 -4.42
CA ILE A 372 12.63 16.85 -5.36
C ILE A 372 13.77 17.79 -5.70
N GLU A 373 14.14 17.86 -6.98
CA GLU A 373 15.03 18.91 -7.47
C GLU A 373 14.22 19.92 -8.27
N TYR A 374 14.51 21.19 -8.06
CA TYR A 374 13.76 22.28 -8.66
C TYR A 374 14.61 23.53 -8.83
N GLU A 375 14.22 24.37 -9.79
CA GLU A 375 14.78 25.70 -9.99
C GLU A 375 13.85 26.74 -9.37
N LEU A 376 14.40 27.69 -8.62
CA LEU A 376 13.66 28.84 -8.08
C LEU A 376 14.57 30.08 -8.10
N ASN A 377 14.13 31.15 -8.77
CA ASN A 377 14.89 32.39 -8.92
C ASN A 377 16.31 32.19 -9.51
N GLY A 378 16.48 31.21 -10.40
CA GLY A 378 17.78 30.87 -11.01
C GLY A 378 18.70 30.02 -10.13
N GLU A 379 18.29 29.68 -8.90
CA GLU A 379 19.01 28.73 -8.04
C GLU A 379 18.43 27.32 -8.19
N HIS A 380 19.31 26.33 -8.32
CA HIS A 380 18.92 24.92 -8.27
C HIS A 380 18.98 24.41 -6.84
N LYS A 381 17.91 23.74 -6.43
CA LYS A 381 17.73 23.23 -5.08
C LYS A 381 17.34 21.78 -5.10
N ARG A 382 17.76 21.05 -4.07
CA ARG A 382 17.31 19.70 -3.75
C ARG A 382 16.62 19.72 -2.40
N LEU A 383 15.41 19.18 -2.36
CA LEU A 383 14.63 18.98 -1.17
C LEU A 383 14.41 17.48 -0.96
N VAL A 384 14.75 17.00 0.23
CA VAL A 384 14.44 15.65 0.69
C VAL A 384 13.38 15.75 1.78
N SER A 385 12.25 15.08 1.60
CA SER A 385 11.15 15.05 2.57
C SER A 385 10.91 13.62 3.01
N SER A 386 11.12 13.33 4.29
CA SER A 386 11.07 11.97 4.82
C SER A 386 10.12 11.83 6.00
N LEU A 387 9.32 10.76 5.99
CA LEU A 387 8.50 10.32 7.11
C LEU A 387 9.04 8.97 7.59
N LEU A 388 9.34 8.87 8.89
CA LEU A 388 9.67 7.61 9.56
C LEU A 388 8.67 7.31 10.65
N VAL A 389 8.07 6.12 10.61
CA VAL A 389 7.05 5.69 11.58
C VAL A 389 7.43 4.32 12.12
N ARG A 390 7.49 4.19 13.44
CA ARG A 390 7.68 2.91 14.13
C ARG A 390 6.34 2.39 14.64
N GLY A 391 6.13 1.10 14.49
CA GLY A 391 5.02 0.38 15.10
C GLY A 391 5.23 0.25 16.60
N GLU A 392 4.14 0.00 17.30
CA GLU A 392 4.13 -0.16 18.76
C GLU A 392 4.20 -1.64 19.13
N ASP A 393 3.54 -2.50 18.35
CA ASP A 393 3.55 -3.95 18.48
C ASP A 393 3.09 -4.63 17.16
N PHE A 394 2.91 -5.96 17.18
CA PHE A 394 2.50 -6.76 16.02
C PHE A 394 1.06 -6.52 15.52
N ILE A 395 0.20 -5.90 16.34
CA ILE A 395 -1.17 -5.48 16.02
C ILE A 395 -1.19 -3.99 15.60
N HIS A 396 -0.47 -3.14 16.35
CA HIS A 396 -0.35 -1.70 16.19
C HIS A 396 0.88 -1.33 15.36
N THR A 397 0.95 -1.89 14.16
CA THR A 397 2.06 -1.68 13.23
C THR A 397 2.10 -0.27 12.66
N ALA A 398 3.28 0.23 12.31
CA ALA A 398 3.47 1.46 11.54
C ALA A 398 2.70 1.43 10.23
N MET A 399 2.65 0.27 9.56
CA MET A 399 1.82 0.06 8.37
C MET A 399 0.32 0.29 8.65
N ALA A 400 -0.22 -0.29 9.73
CA ALA A 400 -1.61 -0.05 10.10
C ALA A 400 -1.86 1.42 10.48
N LYS A 401 -0.89 2.08 11.14
CA LYS A 401 -0.96 3.50 11.54
C LYS A 401 -1.03 4.42 10.33
N THR A 402 -0.10 4.23 9.40
CA THR A 402 0.06 5.06 8.20
C THR A 402 -0.97 4.78 7.10
N VAL A 403 -1.66 3.64 7.13
CA VAL A 403 -2.81 3.39 6.25
C VAL A 403 -4.12 3.82 6.91
N GLY A 404 -4.29 3.51 8.20
CA GLY A 404 -5.55 3.69 8.91
C GLY A 404 -5.88 5.15 9.24
N TYR A 405 -4.90 5.91 9.73
CA TYR A 405 -5.15 7.31 10.12
C TYR A 405 -5.53 8.21 8.94
N PRO A 406 -4.86 8.17 7.76
CA PRO A 406 -5.29 8.97 6.61
C PRO A 406 -6.77 8.76 6.24
N LEU A 407 -7.23 7.51 6.18
CA LEU A 407 -8.64 7.19 5.94
C LEU A 407 -9.56 7.75 7.02
N ALA A 408 -9.23 7.50 8.29
CA ALA A 408 -10.05 7.90 9.43
C ALA A 408 -10.23 9.42 9.49
N VAL A 409 -9.13 10.15 9.29
CA VAL A 409 -9.11 11.61 9.23
C VAL A 409 -9.90 12.13 8.03
N ALA A 410 -9.69 11.58 6.83
CA ALA A 410 -10.40 12.02 5.64
C ALA A 410 -11.94 11.82 5.77
N VAL A 411 -12.38 10.71 6.35
CA VAL A 411 -13.80 10.46 6.64
C VAL A 411 -14.34 11.44 7.67
N LYS A 412 -13.60 11.68 8.76
CA LYS A 412 -13.99 12.66 9.77
C LYS A 412 -14.16 14.06 9.14
N LEU A 413 -13.18 14.50 8.36
CA LEU A 413 -13.19 15.82 7.72
C LEU A 413 -14.32 15.96 6.69
N LEU A 414 -14.67 14.89 5.96
CA LEU A 414 -15.86 14.89 5.11
C LEU A 414 -17.15 15.08 5.94
N LEU A 415 -17.33 14.29 7.00
CA LEU A 415 -18.53 14.34 7.84
C LEU A 415 -18.67 15.66 8.61
N GLU A 416 -17.55 16.32 8.90
CA GLU A 416 -17.52 17.68 9.48
C GLU A 416 -17.72 18.79 8.42
N GLY A 417 -17.86 18.44 7.15
CA GLY A 417 -18.04 19.41 6.05
C GLY A 417 -16.79 20.20 5.69
N LYS A 418 -15.61 19.78 6.15
CA LYS A 418 -14.31 20.39 5.84
C LYS A 418 -13.74 19.92 4.49
N ILE A 419 -14.20 18.78 3.98
CA ILE A 419 -13.94 18.32 2.62
C ILE A 419 -15.24 18.40 1.81
N THR A 420 -15.25 19.27 0.81
CA THR A 420 -16.39 19.51 -0.10
C THR A 420 -16.18 18.94 -1.50
N ALA A 421 -14.96 18.47 -1.83
CA ALA A 421 -14.64 17.76 -3.07
C ALA A 421 -15.63 16.61 -3.37
N ARG A 422 -15.96 16.43 -4.65
CA ARG A 422 -16.93 15.44 -5.17
C ARG A 422 -16.41 14.73 -6.40
N GLY A 423 -17.12 13.68 -6.79
CA GLY A 423 -16.70 12.77 -7.85
C GLY A 423 -15.78 11.68 -7.32
N VAL A 424 -15.08 11.03 -8.24
CA VAL A 424 -14.04 10.05 -7.93
C VAL A 424 -12.71 10.79 -7.85
N GLN A 425 -12.10 10.77 -6.67
CA GLN A 425 -10.92 11.56 -6.34
C GLN A 425 -9.79 10.66 -5.81
N ILE A 426 -8.57 11.18 -5.95
CA ILE A 426 -7.37 10.77 -5.20
C ILE A 426 -6.88 12.00 -4.41
N PRO A 427 -6.07 11.87 -3.35
CA PRO A 427 -5.79 12.99 -2.44
C PRO A 427 -4.67 13.91 -2.96
N VAL A 428 -4.82 14.41 -4.19
CA VAL A 428 -3.85 15.30 -4.86
C VAL A 428 -4.30 16.77 -4.91
N VAL A 429 -5.51 17.08 -4.43
CA VAL A 429 -6.04 18.45 -4.38
C VAL A 429 -5.87 19.06 -3.00
N LYS A 430 -5.52 20.35 -2.95
CA LYS A 430 -5.22 21.10 -1.71
C LYS A 430 -6.32 21.04 -0.67
N GLU A 431 -7.57 21.07 -1.13
CA GLU A 431 -8.76 20.93 -0.28
C GLU A 431 -8.79 19.61 0.51
N ILE A 432 -8.16 18.55 0.00
CA ILE A 432 -8.09 17.25 0.68
C ILE A 432 -6.77 17.14 1.44
N TYR A 433 -5.63 17.29 0.76
CA TYR A 433 -4.34 16.94 1.37
C TYR A 433 -3.96 17.87 2.53
N GLU A 434 -4.29 19.16 2.46
CA GLU A 434 -3.86 20.13 3.46
C GLU A 434 -4.52 19.84 4.82
N PRO A 435 -5.85 19.81 4.96
CA PRO A 435 -6.47 19.54 6.26
C PRO A 435 -6.19 18.12 6.76
N VAL A 436 -6.04 17.13 5.86
CA VAL A 436 -5.68 15.77 6.25
C VAL A 436 -4.27 15.74 6.83
N LEU A 437 -3.26 16.29 6.15
CA LEU A 437 -1.89 16.32 6.66
C LEU A 437 -1.77 17.11 7.96
N THR A 438 -2.44 18.26 8.09
CA THR A 438 -2.43 19.04 9.34
C THR A 438 -2.95 18.21 10.52
N GLU A 439 -4.03 17.45 10.34
CA GLU A 439 -4.53 16.60 11.42
C GLU A 439 -3.64 15.38 11.70
N LEU A 440 -3.02 14.81 10.66
CA LEU A 440 -2.06 13.71 10.82
C LEU A 440 -0.78 14.12 11.55
N GLU A 441 -0.36 15.39 11.45
CA GLU A 441 0.76 15.94 12.24
C GLU A 441 0.48 15.87 13.74
N HIS A 442 -0.76 16.14 14.18
CA HIS A 442 -1.18 15.98 15.57
C HIS A 442 -1.20 14.51 16.03
N LEU A 443 -1.29 13.56 15.10
CA LEU A 443 -1.20 12.12 15.34
C LEU A 443 0.24 11.58 15.23
N GLY A 444 1.23 12.47 15.11
CA GLY A 444 2.65 12.13 15.06
C GLY A 444 3.16 11.68 13.69
N LEU A 445 2.39 11.85 12.62
CA LEU A 445 2.81 11.57 11.25
C LEU A 445 3.35 12.84 10.59
N VAL A 446 4.58 13.20 10.93
CA VAL A 446 5.22 14.45 10.48
C VAL A 446 6.36 14.15 9.51
N PHE A 447 6.31 14.76 8.32
CA PHE A 447 7.41 14.73 7.36
C PHE A 447 8.49 15.74 7.77
N GLN A 448 9.75 15.30 7.76
CA GLN A 448 10.92 16.15 7.98
C GLN A 448 11.52 16.53 6.64
N GLU A 449 11.76 17.82 6.43
CA GLU A 449 12.28 18.36 5.17
C GLU A 449 13.69 18.91 5.35
N GLU A 450 14.60 18.54 4.45
CA GLU A 450 15.95 19.08 4.35
C GLU A 450 16.15 19.63 2.94
N GLU A 451 16.56 20.90 2.84
CA GLU A 451 16.80 21.58 1.57
C GLU A 451 18.27 22.00 1.46
N THR A 452 18.85 21.76 0.29
CA THR A 452 20.21 22.16 -0.05
C THR A 452 20.25 22.82 -1.42
N THR A 453 21.10 23.83 -1.59
CA THR A 453 21.43 24.38 -2.91
C THR A 453 22.39 23.43 -3.60
N ILE A 454 22.10 23.08 -4.85
CA ILE A 454 22.94 22.21 -5.67
C ILE A 454 23.56 23.02 -6.81
N ALA A 455 24.77 22.68 -7.20
CA ALA A 455 25.38 23.26 -8.38
C ALA A 455 24.59 22.85 -9.63
N ASN A 456 24.57 23.70 -10.65
CA ASN A 456 24.04 23.30 -11.96
C ASN A 456 24.79 22.04 -12.38
N SER A 457 24.10 20.90 -12.43
CA SER A 457 24.60 19.72 -13.13
C SER A 457 24.55 20.05 -14.62
N VAL A 458 25.55 20.79 -15.10
CA VAL A 458 25.87 20.87 -16.52
C VAL A 458 26.57 19.56 -16.85
N GLU A 459 25.82 18.50 -17.13
CA GLU A 459 26.40 17.27 -17.67
C GLU A 459 25.58 16.80 -18.88
N ALA A 460 26.11 17.23 -20.03
CA ALA A 460 26.39 16.54 -21.30
C ALA A 460 25.38 15.52 -21.86
#